data_AF-W6RQQ0-F1
#
_entry.id   AF-W6RQQ0-F1
#
_cell.length_a   1.000
_cell.length_b   1.000
_cell.length_c   1.000
_cell.angle_alpha   90.00
_cell.angle_beta   90.00
_cell.angle_gamma   90.00
#
_symmetry.space_group_name_H-M   'P 1'
#
loop_
_entity.id
_entity.type
_entity.pdbx_description
1 polymer ?
#
loop_
_entity_poly.entity_id
_entity_poly.type
_entity_poly.pdbx_seq_one_letter_code
_entity_poly.pdbx_strand_id
1 'polypeptide(L)'
;MLERNIWRHGVFMLHQATECAYHCALLTLTLYSSKSHRIKVLRSQAEGADNRLIAAWPRGSRFSRRCFELLSRAYVEARYSSKYKIADEELAWLVERVKALQAVVEAVCRERLSI
;
A
#
# COMPACT_ATOMS: atom_id res chain seq x y z
N MET A 1 7.78 21.27 15.07
CA MET A 1 7.79 21.14 13.58
C MET A 1 8.42 19.84 13.09
N LEU A 2 9.39 19.25 13.81
CA LEU A 2 10.08 18.02 13.41
C LEU A 2 9.13 16.80 13.31
N GLU A 3 8.24 16.60 14.27
CA GLU A 3 7.28 15.48 14.27
C GLU A 3 6.46 15.45 12.98
N ARG A 4 5.76 16.53 12.61
CA ARG A 4 4.94 16.54 11.38
C ARG A 4 5.71 16.21 10.10
N ASN A 5 7.01 16.49 10.03
CA ASN A 5 7.84 16.16 8.87
C ASN A 5 8.23 14.68 8.85
N ILE A 6 8.49 14.08 10.03
CA ILE A 6 8.74 12.64 10.20
C ILE A 6 7.53 11.83 9.75
N TRP A 7 6.31 12.29 10.07
CA TRP A 7 5.08 11.55 9.77
C TRP A 7 4.80 11.54 8.27
N ARG A 8 5.05 12.66 7.57
CA ARG A 8 4.97 12.73 6.10
C ARG A 8 5.93 11.76 5.44
N HIS A 9 7.17 11.71 5.91
CA HIS A 9 8.14 10.75 5.41
C HIS A 9 7.72 9.31 5.71
N GLY A 10 7.14 9.05 6.89
CA GLY A 10 6.57 7.76 7.25
C GLY A 10 5.50 7.28 6.26
N VAL A 11 4.54 8.13 5.87
CA VAL A 11 3.51 7.74 4.89
C VAL A 11 4.10 7.53 3.50
N PHE A 12 5.10 8.33 3.11
CA PHE A 12 5.84 8.09 1.88
C PHE A 12 6.51 6.71 1.87
N MET A 13 7.15 6.32 2.97
CA MET A 13 7.75 4.98 3.11
C MET A 13 6.68 3.87 3.11
N LEU A 14 5.51 4.09 3.71
CA LEU A 14 4.38 3.15 3.62
C LEU A 14 3.88 2.98 2.18
N HIS A 15 3.86 4.06 1.39
CA HIS A 15 3.52 3.98 -0.03
C HIS A 15 4.53 3.11 -0.77
N GLN A 16 5.82 3.35 -0.60
CA GLN A 16 6.88 2.56 -1.22
C GLN A 16 6.81 1.09 -0.79
N ALA A 17 6.58 0.80 0.49
CA ALA A 17 6.39 -0.56 0.99
C ALA A 17 5.18 -1.27 0.34
N THR A 18 4.08 -0.54 0.16
CA THR A 18 2.87 -1.06 -0.51
C THR A 18 3.14 -1.37 -1.99
N GLU A 19 3.83 -0.46 -2.68
CA GLU A 19 4.25 -0.61 -4.07
C GLU A 19 5.14 -1.85 -4.25
N CYS A 20 6.19 -1.98 -3.43
CA CYS A 20 7.08 -3.14 -3.45
C CYS A 20 6.34 -4.46 -3.18
N ALA A 21 5.39 -4.49 -2.24
CA ALA A 21 4.62 -5.68 -1.95
C ALA A 21 3.78 -6.14 -3.15
N TYR A 22 3.12 -5.21 -3.85
CA TYR A 22 2.38 -5.56 -5.07
C TYR A 22 3.29 -5.98 -6.21
N HIS A 23 4.44 -5.32 -6.41
CA HIS A 23 5.42 -5.76 -7.40
C HIS A 23 5.89 -7.18 -7.13
N CYS A 24 6.21 -7.52 -5.88
CA CYS A 24 6.58 -8.88 -5.48
C CYS A 24 5.48 -9.88 -5.84
N ALA A 25 4.24 -9.63 -5.42
CA ALA A 25 3.12 -10.52 -5.73
C ALA A 25 2.91 -10.70 -7.23
N LEU A 26 2.87 -9.62 -8.00
CA LEU A 26 2.65 -9.67 -9.44
C LEU A 26 3.76 -10.41 -10.19
N LEU A 27 5.02 -10.14 -9.84
CA LEU A 27 6.17 -10.81 -10.44
C LEU A 27 6.16 -12.31 -10.11
N THR A 28 5.91 -12.69 -8.86
CA THR A 28 5.88 -14.11 -8.46
C THR A 28 4.69 -14.86 -9.07
N LEU A 29 3.51 -14.24 -9.14
CA LEU A 29 2.30 -14.91 -9.63
C LEU A 29 2.19 -14.94 -11.15
N THR A 30 2.62 -13.87 -11.82
CA THR A 30 2.33 -13.65 -13.25
C THR A 30 3.58 -13.48 -14.12
N LEU A 31 4.78 -13.45 -13.52
CA LEU A 31 6.05 -13.14 -14.19
C LEU A 31 6.10 -11.75 -14.85
N TYR A 32 5.11 -10.91 -14.55
CA TYR A 32 5.00 -9.58 -15.09
C TYR A 32 4.57 -8.60 -14.01
N SER A 33 5.12 -7.39 -14.06
CA SER A 33 4.56 -6.25 -13.35
C SER A 33 4.64 -5.01 -14.23
N SER A 34 3.57 -4.23 -14.22
CA SER A 34 3.55 -2.95 -14.92
C SER A 34 4.59 -1.99 -14.31
N LYS A 35 5.26 -1.19 -15.15
CA LYS A 35 6.19 -0.13 -14.72
C LYS A 35 5.43 1.10 -14.22
N SER A 36 4.54 0.92 -13.24
CA SER A 36 3.70 1.99 -12.69
C SER A 36 3.88 2.13 -11.20
N HIS A 37 4.22 3.35 -10.75
CA HIS A 37 4.24 3.73 -9.33
C HIS A 37 2.85 4.00 -8.75
N ARG A 38 1.78 3.72 -9.51
CA ARG A 38 0.40 3.99 -9.08
C ARG A 38 -0.14 2.78 -8.32
N ILE A 39 -0.09 2.82 -7.00
CA ILE A 39 -0.57 1.72 -6.14
C ILE A 39 -2.03 1.31 -6.40
N LYS A 40 -2.89 2.19 -6.94
CA LYS A 40 -4.26 1.83 -7.34
C LYS A 40 -4.28 0.84 -8.51
N VAL A 41 -3.40 1.05 -9.49
CA VAL A 41 -3.26 0.17 -10.65
C VAL A 41 -2.66 -1.16 -10.21
N LEU A 42 -1.57 -1.13 -9.44
CA LEU A 42 -0.93 -2.32 -8.90
C LEU A 42 -1.89 -3.15 -8.03
N ARG A 43 -2.67 -2.47 -7.16
CA ARG A 43 -3.71 -3.10 -6.36
C ARG A 43 -4.74 -3.82 -7.23
N SER A 44 -5.28 -3.16 -8.26
CA SER A 44 -6.28 -3.78 -9.13
C SER A 44 -5.73 -5.00 -9.87
N GLN A 45 -4.47 -4.94 -10.32
CA GLN A 45 -3.81 -6.06 -10.97
C GLN A 45 -3.58 -7.21 -9.99
N ALA A 46 -3.10 -6.91 -8.78
CA ALA A 46 -2.77 -7.92 -7.78
C ALA A 46 -4.02 -8.58 -7.20
N GLU A 47 -5.09 -7.82 -6.91
CA GLU A 47 -6.40 -8.37 -6.51
C GLU A 47 -6.99 -9.26 -7.62
N GLY A 48 -6.74 -8.95 -8.89
CA GLY A 48 -7.15 -9.81 -10.02
C GLY A 48 -6.30 -11.08 -10.19
N ALA A 49 -5.05 -11.06 -9.72
CA ALA A 49 -4.17 -12.23 -9.72
C ALA A 49 -4.44 -13.17 -8.55
N ASP A 50 -4.72 -12.63 -7.35
CA ASP A 50 -5.16 -13.40 -6.18
C ASP A 50 -6.16 -12.59 -5.34
N ASN A 51 -7.40 -13.10 -5.25
CA ASN A 51 -8.51 -12.45 -4.55
C ASN A 51 -8.27 -12.27 -3.04
N ARG A 52 -7.36 -13.03 -2.41
CA ARG A 52 -7.03 -12.88 -0.98
C ARG A 52 -6.48 -11.50 -0.67
N LEU A 53 -5.83 -10.85 -1.64
CA LEU A 53 -5.29 -9.49 -1.50
C LEU A 53 -6.36 -8.42 -1.30
N ILE A 54 -7.62 -8.70 -1.65
CA ILE A 54 -8.75 -7.77 -1.40
C ILE A 54 -8.91 -7.50 0.10
N ALA A 55 -8.65 -8.51 0.94
CA ALA A 55 -8.79 -8.41 2.39
C ALA A 55 -7.83 -7.40 3.03
N ALA A 56 -6.70 -7.09 2.37
CA ALA A 56 -5.73 -6.12 2.87
C ALA A 56 -6.30 -4.70 3.00
N TRP A 57 -7.34 -4.36 2.22
CA TRP A 57 -7.90 -3.00 2.16
C TRP A 57 -9.43 -3.01 2.26
N PRO A 58 -9.97 -3.02 3.49
CA PRO A 58 -11.42 -3.03 3.72
C PRO A 58 -12.09 -1.80 3.11
N ARG A 59 -13.16 -1.98 2.33
CA ARG A 59 -13.88 -0.89 1.65
C ARG A 59 -15.13 -0.39 2.39
N GLY A 60 -15.41 -0.97 3.56
CA GLY A 60 -16.68 -0.78 4.29
C GLY A 60 -16.86 0.58 4.96
N SER A 61 -15.80 1.35 5.21
CA SER A 61 -15.91 2.65 5.90
C SER A 61 -15.44 3.82 5.03
N ARG A 62 -15.96 5.02 5.31
CA ARG A 62 -15.45 6.27 4.72
C ARG A 62 -13.99 6.51 5.16
N PHE A 63 -13.66 6.12 6.38
CA PHE A 63 -12.33 6.23 6.96
C PHE A 63 -11.29 5.41 6.18
N SER A 64 -11.60 4.14 5.88
CA SER A 64 -10.65 3.27 5.16
C SER A 64 -10.37 3.75 3.74
N ARG A 65 -11.40 4.22 3.03
CA ARG A 65 -11.27 4.85 1.72
C ARG A 65 -10.39 6.10 1.79
N ARG A 66 -10.66 6.98 2.75
CA ARG A 66 -9.87 8.21 2.96
C ARG A 66 -8.39 7.89 3.26
N CYS A 67 -8.11 6.94 4.14
CA CYS A 67 -6.74 6.54 4.45
C CYS A 67 -5.99 6.02 3.23
N PHE A 68 -6.63 5.15 2.43
CA PHE A 68 -6.02 4.66 1.20
C PHE A 68 -5.76 5.77 0.17
N GLU A 69 -6.65 6.75 0.05
CA GLU A 69 -6.41 7.93 -0.79
C GLU A 69 -5.23 8.77 -0.29
N LEU A 70 -5.09 8.95 1.04
CA LEU A 70 -3.93 9.63 1.63
C LEU A 70 -2.63 8.90 1.34
N LEU A 71 -2.62 7.57 1.45
CA LEU A 71 -1.48 6.73 1.08
C LEU A 71 -1.14 6.89 -0.40
N SER A 72 -2.14 6.82 -1.29
CA SER A 72 -1.92 6.96 -2.74
C SER A 72 -1.33 8.31 -3.12
N ARG A 73 -1.75 9.40 -2.47
CA ARG A 73 -1.25 10.76 -2.74
C ARG A 73 0.13 11.01 -2.15
N ALA A 74 0.54 10.24 -1.13
CA ALA A 74 1.79 10.44 -0.40
C ALA A 74 3.04 10.42 -1.29
N TYR A 75 3.06 9.60 -2.34
CA TYR A 75 4.19 9.49 -3.28
C TYR A 75 4.62 10.84 -3.87
N VAL A 76 3.63 11.64 -4.27
CA VAL A 76 3.85 12.97 -4.85
C VAL A 76 3.78 14.05 -3.77
N GLU A 77 2.76 14.01 -2.92
CA GLU A 77 2.44 15.14 -2.07
C GLU A 77 3.22 15.19 -0.75
N ALA A 78 3.62 14.05 -0.18
CA ALA A 78 4.20 14.05 1.17
C ALA A 78 5.53 14.81 1.25
N ARG A 79 6.27 14.87 0.13
CA ARG A 79 7.58 15.55 0.04
C ARG A 79 7.47 17.02 -0.37
N TYR A 80 6.48 17.37 -1.20
CA TYR A 80 6.43 18.69 -1.86
C TYR A 80 5.24 19.55 -1.43
N SER A 81 4.16 18.96 -0.90
CA SER A 81 2.94 19.69 -0.56
C SER A 81 2.90 20.09 0.90
N SER A 82 2.95 21.40 1.15
CA SER A 82 2.69 21.96 2.48
C SER A 82 1.29 21.66 3.00
N LYS A 83 0.33 21.36 2.10
CA LYS A 83 -1.07 21.04 2.40
C LYS A 83 -1.30 19.56 2.77
N TYR A 84 -0.31 18.68 2.57
CA TYR A 84 -0.45 17.28 2.93
C TYR A 84 -0.46 17.13 4.47
N LYS A 85 -1.57 16.63 5.00
CA LYS A 85 -1.78 16.39 6.43
C LYS A 85 -2.31 14.97 6.61
N ILE A 86 -1.76 14.30 7.60
CA ILE A 86 -2.24 13.01 8.06
C ILE A 86 -2.37 13.09 9.59
N ALA A 87 -3.44 12.51 10.13
CA ALA A 87 -3.66 12.37 11.56
C ALA A 87 -3.04 11.07 12.07
N ASP A 88 -2.81 11.01 13.38
CA ASP A 88 -2.05 9.90 13.96
C ASP A 88 -2.78 8.56 13.83
N GLU A 89 -4.11 8.59 14.01
CA GLU A 89 -5.00 7.46 13.80
C GLU A 89 -4.98 6.95 12.36
N GLU A 90 -4.90 7.86 11.38
CA GLU A 90 -4.81 7.51 9.96
C GLU A 90 -3.47 6.83 9.66
N LEU A 91 -2.37 7.34 10.22
CA LEU A 91 -1.05 6.72 10.07
C LEU A 91 -1.01 5.33 10.72
N ALA A 92 -1.46 5.20 11.97
CA ALA A 92 -1.49 3.93 12.68
C ALA A 92 -2.31 2.88 11.91
N TRP A 93 -3.48 3.29 11.38
CA TRP A 93 -4.29 2.41 10.55
C TRP A 93 -3.56 1.98 9.27
N LEU A 94 -2.87 2.91 8.59
CA LEU A 94 -2.09 2.58 7.39
C LEU A 94 -0.97 1.58 7.70
N VAL A 95 -0.24 1.74 8.79
CA VAL A 95 0.81 0.79 9.22
C VAL A 95 0.23 -0.62 9.35
N GLU A 96 -0.90 -0.76 10.04
CA GLU A 96 -1.53 -2.06 10.25
C GLU A 96 -2.07 -2.68 8.96
N ARG A 97 -2.55 -1.87 8.01
CA ARG A 97 -2.99 -2.38 6.70
C ARG A 97 -1.84 -2.77 5.79
N VAL A 98 -0.72 -2.05 5.83
CA VAL A 98 0.48 -2.42 5.05
C VAL A 98 1.08 -3.72 5.57
N LYS A 99 1.13 -3.93 6.89
CA LYS A 99 1.54 -5.22 7.47
C LYS A 99 0.60 -6.36 7.04
N ALA A 100 -0.71 -6.13 7.09
CA ALA A 100 -1.68 -7.13 6.65
C ALA A 100 -1.50 -7.47 5.16
N LEU A 101 -1.24 -6.48 4.30
CA LEU A 101 -0.91 -6.70 2.90
C LEU A 101 0.34 -7.58 2.75
N GLN A 102 1.42 -7.24 3.45
CA GLN A 102 2.68 -7.98 3.40
C GLN A 102 2.50 -9.44 3.82
N ALA A 103 1.72 -9.71 4.88
CA ALA A 103 1.44 -11.06 5.33
C ALA A 103 0.68 -11.88 4.27
N VAL A 104 -0.33 -11.30 3.62
CA VAL A 104 -1.06 -11.98 2.53
C VAL A 104 -0.15 -12.20 1.32
N VAL A 105 0.63 -11.20 0.92
CA VAL A 105 1.60 -11.32 -0.18
C VAL A 105 2.60 -12.44 0.11
N GLU A 106 3.15 -12.49 1.31
CA GLU A 106 4.10 -13.54 1.71
C GLU A 106 3.48 -14.92 1.60
N ALA A 107 2.27 -15.12 2.14
CA ALA A 107 1.56 -16.40 2.07
C ALA A 107 1.33 -16.85 0.61
N VAL A 108 0.81 -15.94 -0.22
CA VAL A 108 0.51 -16.20 -1.64
C VAL A 108 1.79 -16.52 -2.43
N CYS A 109 2.86 -15.74 -2.23
CA CYS A 109 4.13 -15.97 -2.90
C CYS A 109 4.79 -17.28 -2.48
N ARG A 110 4.78 -17.62 -1.18
CA ARG A 110 5.33 -18.89 -0.69
C ARG A 110 4.61 -20.10 -1.26
N GLU A 111 3.27 -20.05 -1.29
CA GLU A 111 2.44 -21.09 -1.89
C GLU A 111 2.80 -21.30 -3.37
N ARG A 112 2.95 -20.22 -4.13
CA ARG A 112 3.32 -20.28 -5.55
C ARG A 112 4.71 -20.88 -5.80
N LEU A 113 5.66 -20.63 -4.91
CA LEU A 113 7.06 -21.07 -5.00
C LEU A 113 7.29 -22.49 -4.43
N SER A 114 6.36 -23.01 -3.64
CA SER A 114 6.41 -24.38 -3.12
C SER A 114 5.97 -25.45 -4.12
N ILE A 115 5.62 -25.04 -5.33
CA ILE A 115 5.26 -25.89 -6.48
C ILE A 115 6.51 -26.15 -7.31
#